data_AF-A0A3D1LZA0-F1
#
_entry.id   AF-A0A3D1LZA0-F1
#
_cell.length_a   1.000
_cell.length_b   1.000
_cell.length_c   1.000
_cell.angle_alpha   90.00
_cell.angle_beta   90.00
_cell.angle_gamma   90.00
#
_symmetry.space_group_name_H-M   'P 1'
#
loop_
_entity.id
_entity.type
_entity.pdbx_description
1 polymer ?
#
loop_
_entity_poly.entity_id
_entity_poly.type
_entity_poly.pdbx_seq_one_letter_code
_entity_poly.pdbx_strand_id
1 'polypeptide(L)'
;IVTEIKNHDVKDAIVQIIIEVSASKYRDISDKIIRESLSEANFVAAIRKNVTVESKNRLGRELHESVPPMEALKTYLNERNLSEEKLHKLLEKGQNLMSEIPPQ
;
A
#
# COMPACT_ATOMS: atom_id res chain seq x y z
N ILE A 1 6.94 10.80 8.47
CA ILE A 1 7.52 10.48 9.81
C ILE A 1 8.38 11.63 10.30
N VAL A 2 9.57 11.88 9.73
CA VAL A 2 10.46 12.97 10.21
C VAL A 2 9.78 14.35 10.22
N THR A 3 9.08 14.70 9.15
CA THR A 3 8.31 15.96 9.09
C THR A 3 7.26 16.05 10.19
N GLU A 4 6.61 14.93 10.51
CA GLU A 4 5.60 14.89 11.56
C GLU A 4 6.23 15.08 12.94
N ILE A 5 7.37 14.43 13.23
CA ILE A 5 8.10 14.62 14.48
C ILE A 5 8.42 16.11 14.72
N LYS A 6 8.80 16.84 13.67
CA LYS A 6 9.11 18.29 13.76
C LYS A 6 7.90 19.17 14.11
N ASN A 7 6.68 18.67 13.93
CA ASN A 7 5.47 19.42 14.27
C ASN A 7 5.12 19.33 15.77
N HIS A 8 5.83 18.48 16.53
CA HIS A 8 5.62 18.29 17.96
C HIS A 8 6.85 18.78 18.74
N ASP A 9 6.62 19.37 19.91
CA ASP A 9 7.70 19.66 20.85
C ASP A 9 8.11 18.37 21.56
N VAL A 10 9.30 17.89 21.22
CA VAL A 10 9.86 16.64 21.76
C VAL A 10 10.96 16.89 22.77
N LYS A 11 11.33 18.15 23.01
CA LYS A 11 12.47 18.49 23.87
C LYS A 11 12.21 18.07 25.31
N ASP A 12 13.19 17.40 25.91
CA ASP A 12 13.14 16.89 27.29
C ASP A 12 11.96 15.91 27.58
N ALA A 13 11.27 15.45 26.54
CA ALA A 13 10.11 14.58 26.65
C ALA A 13 10.48 13.09 26.64
N ILE A 14 9.57 12.26 27.17
CA ILE A 14 9.58 10.82 26.96
C ILE A 14 8.69 10.50 25.76
N VAL A 15 9.28 10.00 24.68
CA VAL A 15 8.60 9.82 23.40
C VAL A 15 8.37 8.33 23.11
N GLN A 16 7.14 8.00 22.72
CA GLN A 16 6.79 6.72 22.12
C GLN A 16 6.27 6.95 20.70
N ILE A 17 6.88 6.28 19.72
CA ILE A 17 6.43 6.32 18.33
C ILE A 17 5.68 5.03 17.99
N ILE A 18 4.51 5.19 17.37
CA ILE A 18 3.72 4.11 16.78
C ILE A 18 3.50 4.46 15.31
N ILE A 19 3.93 3.59 14.40
CA ILE A 19 3.82 3.77 12.97
C ILE A 19 2.94 2.66 12.42
N GLU A 20 1.83 3.03 11.81
CA GLU A 20 1.06 2.12 10.97
C GLU A 20 1.58 2.19 9.54
N VAL A 21 1.95 1.05 8.98
CA VAL A 21 2.57 1.00 7.65
C VAL A 21 2.13 -0.26 6.91
N SER A 22 1.95 -0.15 5.60
CA SER A 22 1.76 -1.32 4.76
C SER A 22 3.04 -2.14 4.63
N ALA A 23 2.89 -3.45 4.41
CA ALA A 23 4.03 -4.36 4.21
C ALA A 23 4.97 -3.91 3.07
N SER A 24 4.44 -3.26 2.03
CA SER A 24 5.20 -2.76 0.88
C SER A 24 6.18 -1.63 1.24
N LYS A 25 5.81 -0.78 2.22
CA LYS A 25 6.60 0.40 2.62
C LYS A 25 7.40 0.19 3.91
N TYR A 26 7.21 -0.94 4.60
CA TYR A 26 7.89 -1.23 5.87
C TYR A 26 9.42 -1.13 5.77
N ARG A 27 10.00 -1.61 4.65
CA ARG A 27 11.45 -1.61 4.43
C ARG A 27 12.04 -0.21 4.27
N ASP A 28 11.21 0.77 3.91
CA ASP A 28 11.66 2.16 3.70
C ASP A 28 11.80 2.91 5.04
N ILE A 29 11.32 2.34 6.14
CA ILE A 29 11.36 2.97 7.47
C ILE A 29 12.68 2.69 8.18
N SER A 30 13.57 3.69 8.15
CA SER A 30 14.83 3.68 8.89
C SER A 30 14.67 4.09 10.34
N ASP A 31 14.95 3.16 11.25
CA ASP A 31 15.00 3.41 12.70
C ASP A 31 16.07 4.42 13.09
N LYS A 32 17.19 4.45 12.36
CA LYS A 32 18.30 5.36 12.61
C LYS A 32 17.85 6.81 12.40
N ILE A 33 17.21 7.09 11.26
CA ILE A 33 16.74 8.44 10.91
C ILE A 33 15.68 8.92 11.92
N ILE A 34 14.79 8.03 12.37
CA ILE A 34 13.79 8.35 13.38
C ILE A 34 14.45 8.75 14.71
N ARG A 35 15.44 7.96 15.18
CA ARG A 35 16.17 8.27 16.41
C ARG A 35 16.97 9.57 16.31
N GLU A 36 17.62 9.81 15.17
CA GLU A 36 18.33 11.07 14.92
C GLU A 36 17.38 12.29 14.98
N SER A 37 16.15 12.13 14.51
CA SER A 37 15.13 13.18 14.55
C SER A 37 14.54 13.40 15.96
N LEU A 38 14.78 12.48 16.89
CA LEU A 38 14.34 12.54 18.30
C LEU A 38 15.52 12.81 19.25
N SER A 39 16.65 13.30 18.75
CA SER A 39 17.87 13.50 19.55
C SER A 39 17.69 14.47 20.72
N GLU A 40 16.74 15.40 20.61
CA GLU A 40 16.39 16.37 21.67
C GLU A 40 15.45 15.81 22.74
N ALA A 41 14.89 14.61 22.51
CA ALA A 41 14.07 13.95 23.50
C ALA A 41 14.94 13.39 24.65
N ASN A 42 14.43 13.48 25.87
CA ASN A 42 15.10 12.91 27.04
C ASN A 42 15.16 11.39 26.95
N PHE A 43 14.09 10.75 26.48
CA PHE A 43 14.06 9.29 26.34
C PHE A 43 13.12 8.84 25.22
N VAL A 44 13.55 7.87 24.43
CA VAL A 44 12.72 7.20 23.42
C VAL A 44 12.30 5.83 23.95
N ALA A 45 11.08 5.72 24.46
CA ALA A 45 10.59 4.53 25.14
C ALA A 45 10.38 3.34 24.18
N ALA A 46 9.77 3.58 23.02
CA ALA A 46 9.59 2.57 22.00
C ALA A 46 9.37 3.19 20.62
N ILE A 47 9.81 2.47 19.58
CA ILE A 47 9.46 2.72 18.19
C ILE A 47 8.76 1.47 17.69
N ARG A 48 7.43 1.50 17.60
CA ARG A 48 6.60 0.38 17.15
C ARG A 48 6.22 0.58 15.69
N LYS A 49 6.33 -0.48 14.90
CA LYS A 49 5.91 -0.50 13.49
C LYS A 49 4.85 -1.58 13.33
N ASN A 50 3.60 -1.17 13.24
CA ASN A 50 2.46 -2.06 13.03
C ASN A 50 2.30 -2.26 11.52
N VAL A 51 2.65 -3.45 11.06
CA VAL A 51 2.57 -3.79 9.63
C VAL A 51 1.17 -4.27 9.32
N THR A 52 0.43 -3.49 8.54
CA THR A 52 -0.82 -3.93 7.95
C THR A 52 -0.50 -4.71 6.68
N VAL A 53 -0.86 -5.99 6.67
CA VAL A 53 -0.81 -6.79 5.45
C VAL A 53 -1.91 -6.27 4.55
N GLU A 54 -1.53 -5.65 3.43
CA GLU A 54 -2.46 -5.42 2.34
C GLU A 54 -2.92 -6.81 1.90
N SER A 55 -4.15 -7.21 2.26
CA SER A 55 -4.73 -8.41 1.68
C SER A 55 -4.71 -8.21 0.18
N LYS A 56 -3.97 -9.05 -0.55
CA LYS A 56 -4.18 -9.14 -1.99
C LYS A 56 -5.67 -9.44 -2.12
N ASN A 57 -6.44 -8.50 -2.67
CA ASN A 57 -7.84 -8.77 -2.99
C ASN A 57 -7.80 -9.95 -3.95
N ARG A 58 -8.10 -11.12 -3.40
CA ARG A 58 -8.40 -12.28 -4.19
C ARG A 58 -9.78 -11.93 -4.71
N LEU A 59 -9.86 -11.67 -6.01
CA LEU A 59 -11.01 -12.00 -6.82
C LEU A 59 -11.76 -13.14 -6.13
N GLY A 60 -12.91 -12.83 -5.53
CA GLY A 60 -13.57 -13.71 -4.56
C GLY A 60 -13.84 -15.10 -5.13
N ARG A 61 -14.33 -16.02 -4.28
CA ARG A 61 -14.79 -17.36 -4.71
C ARG A 61 -15.85 -17.34 -5.83
N GLU A 62 -16.34 -16.17 -6.21
CA GLU A 62 -17.34 -15.91 -7.25
C GLU A 62 -16.79 -15.91 -8.68
N LEU A 63 -15.47 -15.90 -8.86
CA LEU A 63 -14.86 -16.14 -10.18
C LEU A 63 -14.83 -17.64 -10.48
N HIS A 64 -16.00 -18.14 -10.85
CA HIS A 64 -16.20 -19.45 -11.48
C HIS A 64 -15.43 -19.51 -12.81
N GLU A 65 -15.02 -20.71 -13.25
CA GLU A 65 -14.31 -20.90 -14.54
C GLU A 65 -15.07 -20.37 -15.76
N SER A 66 -16.36 -20.07 -15.61
CA SER A 66 -17.24 -19.54 -16.65
C SER A 66 -17.25 -18.01 -16.78
N VAL A 67 -16.53 -17.27 -15.94
CA VAL A 67 -16.54 -15.79 -16.05
C VAL A 67 -15.76 -15.36 -17.29
N PRO A 68 -16.34 -14.51 -18.16
CA PRO A 68 -15.65 -13.97 -19.31
C PRO A 68 -14.34 -13.28 -18.91
N PRO A 69 -13.22 -13.49 -19.64
CA PRO A 69 -11.91 -12.91 -19.30
C PRO A 69 -11.93 -11.39 -19.10
N MET A 70 -12.73 -10.67 -19.90
CA MET A 70 -12.89 -9.22 -19.78
C MET A 70 -13.63 -8.79 -18.52
N GLU A 71 -14.59 -9.59 -18.07
CA GLU A 71 -15.33 -9.34 -16.84
C GLU A 71 -14.45 -9.62 -15.61
N ALA A 72 -13.67 -10.69 -15.67
CA ALA A 72 -12.64 -10.98 -14.66
C ALA A 72 -11.61 -9.84 -14.55
N LEU A 73 -11.12 -9.34 -15.70
CA LEU A 73 -10.18 -8.22 -15.75
C LEU A 73 -10.80 -6.94 -15.18
N LYS A 74 -12.05 -6.63 -15.53
CA LYS A 74 -12.77 -5.46 -15.02
C LYS A 74 -12.92 -5.52 -13.49
N THR A 75 -13.36 -6.65 -12.96
CA THR A 75 -13.51 -6.86 -11.51
C THR A 75 -12.17 -6.68 -10.79
N TYR A 76 -11.09 -7.26 -11.34
CA TYR A 76 -9.74 -7.13 -10.78
C TYR A 76 -9.23 -5.68 -10.74
N LEU A 77 -9.53 -4.88 -11.77
CA LEU A 77 -9.07 -3.50 -11.86
C LEU A 77 -9.90 -2.55 -10.97
N ASN A 78 -11.20 -2.80 -10.80
CA ASN A 78 -12.08 -2.01 -9.94
C ASN A 78 -11.65 -2.05 -8.47
N GLU A 79 -11.09 -3.15 -8.01
CA GLU A 79 -10.60 -3.31 -6.63
C GLU A 79 -9.31 -2.54 -6.31
N ARG A 80 -8.67 -1.90 -7.31
CA ARG A 80 -7.34 -1.28 -7.19
C ARG A 80 -7.34 0.24 -7.06
N ASN A 81 -8.49 0.87 -6.80
CA ASN A 81 -8.64 2.32 -6.63
C ASN A 81 -7.90 3.13 -7.73
N LEU A 82 -8.09 2.72 -8.98
CA LEU A 82 -7.50 3.37 -10.15
C LEU A 82 -8.35 4.58 -10.56
N SER A 83 -7.73 5.59 -11.18
CA SER A 83 -8.50 6.65 -11.85
C SER A 83 -9.26 6.08 -13.06
N GLU A 84 -10.40 6.68 -13.40
CA GLU A 84 -11.25 6.22 -14.52
C GLU A 84 -10.50 6.18 -15.86
N GLU A 85 -9.62 7.16 -16.10
CA GLU A 85 -8.80 7.23 -17.31
C GLU A 85 -7.83 6.04 -17.38
N LYS A 86 -7.22 5.67 -16.25
CA LYS A 86 -6.29 4.54 -16.17
C LYS A 86 -7.04 3.21 -16.28
N LEU A 87 -8.24 3.12 -15.72
CA LEU A 87 -9.13 1.97 -15.86
C LEU A 87 -9.46 1.71 -17.33
N HIS A 88 -9.91 2.72 -18.07
CA HIS A 88 -10.26 2.60 -19.49
C HIS A 88 -9.07 2.16 -20.34
N LYS A 89 -7.90 2.81 -20.18
CA LYS A 89 -6.69 2.44 -20.93
C LYS A 89 -6.25 1.00 -20.67
N LEU A 90 -6.42 0.49 -19.45
CA LEU A 90 -6.05 -0.88 -19.11
C LEU A 90 -7.05 -1.90 -19.68
N LEU A 91 -8.34 -1.58 -19.69
CA LEU A 91 -9.36 -2.44 -20.30
C LEU A 91 -9.19 -2.53 -21.82
N GLU A 92 -8.95 -1.41 -22.49
CA GLU A 92 -8.70 -1.37 -23.94
C GLU A 92 -7.48 -2.22 -24.32
N LYS A 93 -6.36 -2.04 -23.61
CA LYS A 93 -5.15 -2.86 -23.82
C LYS A 93 -5.40 -4.34 -23.55
N GLY A 94 -6.16 -4.66 -22.49
CA GLY A 94 -6.54 -6.02 -22.17
C GLY A 94 -7.33 -6.69 -23.29
N GLN A 95 -8.33 -5.99 -23.83
CA GLN A 95 -9.14 -6.47 -24.95
C GLN A 95 -8.30 -6.75 -26.19
N ASN A 96 -7.39 -5.82 -26.53
CA ASN A 96 -6.51 -5.98 -27.69
C ASN A 96 -5.60 -7.21 -27.55
N LEU A 97 -4.96 -7.39 -26.38
CA LEU A 97 -4.12 -8.55 -26.11
C LEU A 97 -4.87 -9.89 -26.18
N MET A 98 -6.10 -9.94 -25.67
CA MET A 98 -6.94 -11.15 -25.73
C MET A 98 -7.41 -11.47 -27.15
N SER A 99 -7.47 -10.46 -28.03
CA SER A 99 -7.84 -10.63 -29.43
C SER A 99 -6.65 -11.09 -30.27
N GLU A 100 -5.44 -10.69 -29.88
CA GLU A 100 -4.16 -11.13 -30.47
C GLU A 100 -3.79 -12.57 -30.07
N ILE A 101 -4.18 -13.00 -28.87
CA ILE A 101 -3.91 -14.33 -28.32
C ILE A 101 -5.23 -14.96 -27.87
N PRO A 102 -5.97 -15.63 -28.78
CA PRO A 102 -7.21 -16.28 -28.41
C PRO A 102 -6.95 -17.40 -27.37
N PRO A 103 -7.90 -17.61 -26.44
CA PRO A 103 -7.79 -18.68 -25.46
C PRO A 103 -7.73 -20.05 -26.16
N GLN A 104 -6.83 -20.93 -25.69
CA GLN A 104 -6.70 -22.32 -26.16
C GLN A 104 -7.80 -23.22 -25.58
#